data_AF-B0EAP4-F1
#
_entry.id   AF-B0EAP4-F1
#
_cell.length_a   1.000
_cell.length_b   1.000
_cell.length_c   1.000
_cell.angle_alpha   90.00
_cell.angle_beta   90.00
_cell.angle_gamma   90.00
#
_symmetry.space_group_name_H-M   'P 1'
#
loop_
_entity.id
_entity.type
_entity.pdbx_description
1 polymer ?
#
loop_
_entity_poly.entity_id
_entity_poly.type
_entity_poly.pdbx_seq_one_letter_code
_entity_poly.pdbx_strand_id
1 'polypeptide(L)'
;MSEAQKYQMQIECGICNHPVNGKYPICCECLIKQLIDNEQYYRCLNESRQYSQKMVVMLEKNEEEIEQEIKNEEEVVKKLEKEINELTEEQKTLEEKKKGITQMKEIEKEIRRRHFMVVNKMNKEIQEIKEVFEQNKPYYIEEVDCWRSVFNTEYDKNGPIINGINVIESFRKKDNKNIKIGFSYILLEINKIAEMIGYHSNQFAIERTAEPVTLINKHEIIRCSDFTTQKEEKRKLEKGLKNILTLVNDMGRHLSIETKNKFKLPFSIEEEEIQKVSIYPDEKLERFGIALKFLMTDIMSIRCYHMLIDN
;
A
#
# COMPACT_ATOMS: atom_id res chain seq x y z
N MET A 1 -129.73 57.25 32.20
CA MET A 1 -128.77 58.28 32.66
C MET A 1 -128.66 58.11 34.16
N SER A 2 -127.52 57.92 34.82
CA SER A 2 -126.09 58.05 34.51
C SER A 2 -125.32 57.28 35.61
N GLU A 3 -124.09 56.84 35.31
CA GLU A 3 -122.84 56.85 36.14
C GLU A 3 -122.92 56.48 37.64
N ALA A 4 -122.00 55.78 38.29
CA ALA A 4 -120.71 55.12 38.06
C ALA A 4 -120.47 54.35 39.40
N GLN A 5 -119.80 53.20 39.51
CA GLN A 5 -118.34 53.07 39.60
C GLN A 5 -118.02 51.57 39.78
N LYS A 6 -117.32 50.98 38.81
CA LYS A 6 -116.58 49.73 39.00
C LYS A 6 -115.18 50.11 39.49
N TYR A 7 -114.82 49.73 40.71
CA TYR A 7 -113.43 49.73 41.15
C TYR A 7 -112.71 48.52 40.55
N GLN A 8 -111.99 48.75 39.46
CA GLN A 8 -111.00 47.83 38.93
C GLN A 8 -109.64 48.37 39.40
N MET A 9 -109.00 47.70 40.37
CA MET A 9 -107.63 48.05 40.78
C MET A 9 -106.71 47.86 39.58
N GLN A 10 -106.24 48.98 39.01
CA GLN A 10 -105.12 48.99 38.09
C GLN A 10 -103.85 48.86 38.93
N ILE A 11 -103.10 47.76 38.74
CA ILE A 11 -101.77 47.62 39.30
C ILE A 11 -100.84 48.45 38.41
N GLU A 12 -100.36 49.58 38.92
CA GLU A 12 -99.42 50.46 38.24
C GLU A 12 -97.97 50.09 38.58
N CYS A 13 -97.06 50.25 37.61
CA CYS A 13 -95.62 50.12 37.84
C CYS A 13 -95.09 51.34 38.60
N GLY A 14 -94.62 51.18 39.83
CA GLY A 14 -94.16 52.27 40.71
C GLY A 14 -92.87 53.01 40.31
N ILE A 15 -92.38 52.86 39.08
CA ILE A 15 -91.22 53.62 38.54
C ILE A 15 -91.59 54.41 37.28
N CYS A 16 -92.47 53.90 36.43
CA CYS A 16 -92.83 54.54 35.15
C CYS A 16 -94.33 54.72 34.89
N ASN A 17 -95.20 54.38 35.86
CA ASN A 17 -96.65 54.65 35.87
C ASN A 17 -97.45 54.27 34.60
N HIS A 18 -97.01 53.27 33.82
CA HIS A 18 -97.80 52.77 32.70
C HIS A 18 -98.72 51.61 33.11
N PRO A 19 -99.94 51.52 32.55
CA PRO A 19 -100.86 50.41 32.79
C PRO A 19 -100.36 49.14 32.09
N VAL A 20 -100.16 48.07 32.85
CA VAL A 20 -99.79 46.76 32.31
C VAL A 20 -101.02 46.09 31.71
N ASN A 21 -101.33 46.43 30.46
CA ASN A 21 -102.29 45.70 29.62
C ASN A 21 -101.53 45.18 28.40
N GLY A 22 -101.62 43.87 28.11
CA GLY A 22 -100.77 43.10 27.18
C GLY A 22 -100.79 43.51 25.69
N LYS A 23 -100.63 44.80 25.38
CA LYS A 23 -100.56 45.39 24.04
C LYS A 23 -99.28 46.21 23.79
N TYR A 24 -98.36 46.31 24.77
CA TYR A 24 -97.08 47.02 24.60
C TYR A 24 -95.89 46.20 25.12
N PRO A 25 -94.67 46.40 24.55
CA PRO A 25 -93.48 45.66 24.96
C PRO A 25 -93.15 45.90 26.44
N ILE A 26 -92.83 44.81 27.15
CA ILE A 26 -92.33 44.87 28.53
C ILE A 26 -90.96 45.55 28.50
N CYS A 27 -90.73 46.55 29.35
CA CYS A 27 -89.41 47.18 29.45
C CYS A 27 -88.39 46.21 30.05
N CYS A 28 -87.11 46.39 29.73
CA CYS A 28 -86.04 45.48 30.16
C CYS A 28 -86.04 45.24 31.68
N GLU A 29 -86.33 46.26 32.50
CA GLU A 29 -86.34 46.14 33.97
C GLU A 29 -87.52 45.31 34.49
N CYS A 30 -88.70 45.40 33.88
CA CYS A 30 -89.86 44.58 34.23
C CYS A 30 -89.70 43.13 33.75
N LEU A 31 -89.06 42.92 32.60
CA LEU A 31 -88.73 41.59 32.07
C LEU A 31 -87.70 40.90 32.97
N ILE A 32 -86.67 41.64 33.42
CA ILE A 32 -85.67 41.14 34.38
C ILE A 32 -86.34 40.72 35.69
N LYS A 33 -87.29 41.50 36.23
CA LYS A 33 -88.02 41.10 37.46
C LYS A 33 -88.89 39.85 37.30
N GLN A 34 -89.55 39.64 36.16
CA GLN A 34 -90.28 38.40 35.91
C GLN A 34 -89.36 37.18 35.76
N LEU A 35 -88.16 37.38 35.22
CA LEU A 35 -87.15 36.33 35.09
C LEU A 35 -86.43 36.04 36.42
N ILE A 36 -86.37 37.00 37.35
CA ILE A 36 -85.81 36.84 38.70
C ILE A 36 -86.62 35.85 39.57
N ASP A 37 -87.91 35.63 39.31
CA ASP A 37 -88.69 34.59 40.01
C ASP A 37 -88.64 33.21 39.29
N ASN A 38 -87.84 33.09 38.22
CA ASN A 38 -87.73 31.86 37.45
C ASN A 38 -86.42 31.12 37.76
N GLU A 39 -86.53 30.02 38.50
CA GLU A 39 -85.40 29.16 38.88
C GLU A 39 -84.60 28.65 37.67
N GLN A 40 -85.24 28.48 36.50
CA GLN A 40 -84.56 28.11 35.26
C GLN A 40 -83.61 29.20 34.77
N TYR A 41 -83.94 30.49 34.96
CA TYR A 41 -83.10 31.61 34.50
C TYR A 41 -81.77 31.66 35.28
N TYR A 42 -81.80 31.50 36.60
CA TYR A 42 -80.58 31.44 37.42
C TYR A 42 -79.75 30.19 37.16
N ARG A 43 -80.39 29.03 36.89
CA ARG A 43 -79.66 27.84 36.43
C ARG A 43 -78.93 28.09 35.12
N CYS A 44 -79.62 28.64 34.11
CA CYS A 44 -78.99 28.95 32.83
C CYS A 44 -77.84 29.97 32.95
N LEU A 45 -77.98 30.99 33.81
CA LEU A 45 -76.90 31.95 34.08
C LEU A 45 -75.69 31.30 34.77
N ASN A 46 -75.93 30.44 35.77
CA ASN A 46 -74.84 29.73 36.47
C ASN A 46 -74.16 28.71 35.56
N GLU A 47 -74.92 27.97 34.74
CA GLU A 47 -74.40 27.05 33.73
C GLU A 47 -73.58 27.81 32.67
N SER A 48 -74.08 28.95 32.19
CA SER A 48 -73.37 29.83 31.26
C SER A 48 -72.06 30.37 31.88
N ARG A 49 -72.09 30.78 33.15
CA ARG A 49 -70.91 31.24 33.89
C ARG A 49 -69.87 30.13 34.09
N GLN A 50 -70.32 28.92 34.45
CA GLN A 50 -69.42 27.76 34.58
C GLN A 50 -68.84 27.35 33.23
N TYR A 51 -69.64 27.41 32.16
CA TYR A 51 -69.18 27.10 30.80
C TYR A 51 -68.14 28.10 30.31
N SER A 52 -68.38 29.40 30.53
CA SER A 52 -67.41 30.46 30.19
C SER A 52 -66.12 30.32 30.99
N GLN A 53 -66.17 30.00 32.29
CA GLN A 53 -64.96 29.71 33.07
C GLN A 53 -64.19 28.49 32.55
N LYS A 54 -64.86 27.39 32.22
CA LYS A 54 -64.22 26.21 31.61
C LYS A 54 -63.60 26.53 30.24
N MET A 55 -64.25 27.39 29.46
CA MET A 55 -63.75 27.80 28.16
C MET A 55 -62.50 28.68 28.29
N VAL A 56 -62.44 29.58 29.28
CA VAL A 56 -61.25 30.38 29.58
C VAL A 56 -60.07 29.47 29.96
N VAL A 57 -60.27 28.52 30.88
CA VAL A 57 -59.21 27.58 31.30
C VAL A 57 -58.73 26.70 30.13
N MET A 58 -59.64 26.27 29.25
CA MET A 58 -59.25 25.54 28.03
C MET A 58 -58.41 26.41 27.11
N LEU A 59 -58.79 27.68 26.91
CA LEU A 59 -58.05 28.61 26.06
C LEU A 59 -56.65 28.89 26.62
N GLU A 60 -56.51 29.10 27.93
CA GLU A 60 -55.21 29.27 28.60
C GLU A 60 -54.31 28.03 28.41
N LYS A 61 -54.87 26.83 28.59
CA LYS A 61 -54.12 25.58 28.38
C LYS A 61 -53.69 25.39 26.91
N ASN A 62 -54.57 25.74 25.97
CA ASN A 62 -54.24 25.68 24.55
C ASN A 62 -53.16 26.70 24.18
N GLU A 63 -53.19 27.89 24.77
CA GLU A 63 -52.16 28.91 24.57
C GLU A 63 -50.79 28.43 25.08
N GLU A 64 -50.74 27.83 26.28
CA GLU A 64 -49.51 27.22 26.81
C GLU A 64 -49.00 26.08 25.92
N GLU A 65 -49.89 25.21 25.42
CA GLU A 65 -49.51 24.11 24.51
C GLU A 65 -48.93 24.64 23.20
N ILE A 66 -49.57 25.64 22.57
CA ILE A 66 -49.08 26.28 21.35
C ILE A 66 -47.73 26.97 21.60
N GLU A 67 -47.57 27.67 22.72
CA GLU A 67 -46.32 28.35 23.03
C GLU A 67 -45.16 27.38 23.26
N GLN A 68 -45.44 26.20 23.82
CA GLN A 68 -44.47 25.13 23.97
C GLN A 68 -44.13 24.47 22.62
N GLU A 69 -45.11 24.27 21.73
CA GLU A 69 -44.89 23.80 20.37
C GLU A 69 -44.00 24.77 19.58
N ILE A 70 -44.28 26.08 19.65
CA ILE A 70 -43.46 27.13 19.02
C ILE A 70 -42.02 27.05 19.51
N LYS A 71 -41.78 26.97 20.82
CA LYS A 71 -40.42 26.86 21.38
C LYS A 71 -39.69 25.62 20.87
N ASN A 72 -40.38 24.48 20.79
CA ASN A 72 -39.80 23.24 20.29
C ASN A 72 -39.44 23.36 18.80
N GLU A 73 -40.31 23.96 17.98
CA GLU A 73 -40.03 24.21 16.56
C GLU A 73 -38.86 25.18 16.37
N GLU A 74 -38.78 26.26 17.15
CA GLU A 74 -37.65 27.20 17.11
C GLU A 74 -36.31 26.53 17.45
N GLU A 75 -36.28 25.59 18.40
CA GLU A 75 -35.08 24.81 18.69
C GLU A 75 -34.69 23.88 17.54
N VAL A 76 -35.67 23.27 16.87
CA VAL A 76 -35.43 22.44 15.68
C VAL A 76 -34.87 23.30 14.54
N VAL A 77 -35.44 24.48 14.30
CA VAL A 77 -34.95 25.41 13.28
C VAL A 77 -33.50 25.80 13.56
N LYS A 78 -33.16 26.17 14.81
CA LYS A 78 -31.77 26.52 15.18
C LYS A 78 -30.79 25.37 14.95
N LYS A 79 -31.18 24.12 15.22
CA LYS A 79 -30.36 22.94 14.96
C LYS A 79 -30.13 22.74 13.46
N LEU A 80 -31.20 22.83 12.66
CA LEU A 80 -31.13 22.70 11.21
C LEU A 80 -30.30 23.80 10.56
N GLU A 81 -30.43 25.05 11.02
CA GLU A 81 -29.60 26.17 10.56
C GLU A 81 -28.11 25.92 10.80
N LYS A 82 -27.77 25.35 11.96
CA LYS A 82 -26.38 24.98 12.28
C LYS A 82 -25.88 23.87 11.35
N GLU A 83 -26.66 22.81 11.16
CA GLU A 83 -26.31 21.70 10.26
C GLU A 83 -26.12 22.17 8.81
N ILE A 84 -26.99 23.06 8.31
CA ILE A 84 -26.86 23.64 6.97
C ILE A 84 -25.56 24.41 6.82
N ASN A 85 -25.16 25.19 7.84
CA ASN A 85 -23.91 25.94 7.79
C ASN A 85 -22.69 25.00 7.79
N GLU A 86 -22.67 23.98 8.65
CA GLU A 86 -21.60 22.98 8.70
C GLU A 86 -21.47 22.24 7.36
N LEU A 87 -22.59 21.80 6.75
CA LEU A 87 -22.60 21.15 5.43
C LEU A 87 -22.15 22.09 4.31
N THR A 88 -22.47 23.38 4.39
CA THR A 88 -22.06 24.38 3.39
C THR A 88 -20.54 24.59 3.43
N GLU A 89 -19.93 24.60 4.61
CA GLU A 89 -18.47 24.69 4.76
C GLU A 89 -17.76 23.43 4.27
N GLU A 90 -18.32 22.24 4.57
CA GLU A 90 -17.79 20.97 4.08
C GLU A 90 -17.85 20.92 2.54
N GLN A 91 -18.95 21.35 1.93
CA GLN A 91 -19.11 21.40 0.48
C GLN A 91 -18.07 22.32 -0.18
N LYS A 92 -17.82 23.51 0.39
CA LYS A 92 -16.77 24.42 -0.10
C LYS A 92 -15.40 23.76 -0.06
N THR A 93 -15.08 23.09 1.06
CA THR A 93 -13.80 22.38 1.23
C THR A 93 -13.65 21.23 0.22
N LEU A 94 -14.73 20.50 -0.06
CA LEU A 94 -14.73 19.42 -1.05
C LEU A 94 -14.54 19.94 -2.47
N GLU A 95 -15.12 21.09 -2.82
CA GLU A 95 -14.89 21.72 -4.13
C GLU A 95 -13.44 22.16 -4.32
N GLU A 96 -12.79 22.71 -3.30
CA GLU A 96 -11.37 23.06 -3.34
C GLU A 96 -10.49 21.82 -3.54
N LYS A 97 -10.74 20.75 -2.78
CA LYS A 97 -10.03 19.47 -2.95
C LYS A 97 -10.23 18.91 -4.36
N LYS A 98 -11.44 18.98 -4.91
CA LYS A 98 -11.74 18.54 -6.29
C LYS A 98 -10.96 19.33 -7.33
N LYS A 99 -10.83 20.65 -7.16
CA LYS A 99 -9.98 21.50 -8.02
C LYS A 99 -8.51 21.05 -7.97
N GLY A 100 -7.97 20.81 -6.77
CA GLY A 100 -6.60 20.31 -6.59
C GLY A 100 -6.36 18.96 -7.27
N ILE A 101 -7.28 18.00 -7.11
CA ILE A 101 -7.21 16.69 -7.79
C ILE A 101 -7.21 16.84 -9.31
N THR A 102 -8.01 17.77 -9.84
CA THR A 102 -8.10 18.02 -11.28
C THR A 102 -6.77 18.56 -11.83
N GLN A 103 -6.16 19.52 -11.13
CA GLN A 103 -4.83 20.04 -11.49
C GLN A 103 -3.75 18.95 -11.45
N MET A 104 -3.77 18.07 -10.44
CA MET A 104 -2.83 16.95 -10.37
C MET A 104 -2.98 15.99 -11.56
N LYS A 105 -4.21 15.70 -12.00
CA LYS A 105 -4.45 14.86 -13.19
C LYS A 105 -3.91 15.50 -14.48
N GLU A 106 -3.99 16.83 -14.60
CA GLU A 106 -3.41 17.54 -15.74
C GLU A 106 -1.88 17.47 -15.73
N ILE A 107 -1.26 17.66 -14.56
CA ILE A 107 0.19 17.49 -14.38
C ILE A 107 0.62 16.06 -14.74
N GLU A 108 -0.11 15.06 -14.26
CA GLU A 108 0.18 13.65 -14.56
C GLU A 108 0.12 13.38 -16.08
N LYS A 109 -0.89 13.91 -16.77
CA LYS A 109 -1.03 13.78 -18.23
C LYS A 109 0.15 14.39 -18.96
N GLU A 110 0.64 15.53 -18.50
CA GLU A 110 1.81 16.21 -19.08
C GLU A 110 3.11 15.42 -18.82
N ILE A 111 3.30 14.91 -17.61
CA ILE A 111 4.46 14.05 -17.28
C ILE A 111 4.44 12.79 -18.15
N ARG A 112 3.30 12.12 -18.31
CA ARG A 112 3.17 10.94 -19.18
C ARG A 112 3.54 11.26 -20.63
N ARG A 113 3.11 12.41 -21.16
CA ARG A 113 3.48 12.86 -22.51
C ARG A 113 4.98 13.07 -22.65
N ARG A 114 5.62 13.75 -21.70
CA ARG A 114 7.08 13.95 -21.70
C ARG A 114 7.83 12.64 -21.61
N HIS A 115 7.40 11.73 -20.73
CA HIS A 115 8.00 10.41 -20.60
C HIS A 115 7.92 9.64 -21.91
N PHE A 116 6.75 9.62 -22.56
CA PHE A 116 6.57 8.98 -23.87
C PHE A 116 7.48 9.59 -24.95
N MET A 117 7.65 10.91 -24.97
CA MET A 117 8.58 11.57 -25.90
C MET A 117 10.04 11.16 -25.65
N VAL A 118 10.47 11.08 -24.39
CA VAL A 118 11.83 10.65 -24.04
C VAL A 118 12.06 9.20 -24.44
N VAL A 119 11.13 8.30 -24.12
CA VAL A 119 11.21 6.88 -24.49
C VAL A 119 11.29 6.71 -26.01
N ASN A 120 10.47 7.44 -26.77
CA ASN A 120 10.53 7.39 -28.23
C ASN A 120 11.85 7.91 -28.78
N LYS A 121 12.41 8.97 -28.18
CA LYS A 121 13.72 9.49 -28.57
C LYS A 121 14.82 8.46 -28.31
N MET A 122 14.83 7.84 -27.12
CA MET A 122 15.76 6.78 -26.78
C MET A 122 15.62 5.56 -27.71
N ASN A 123 14.40 5.15 -28.04
CA ASN A 123 14.16 4.06 -28.98
C ASN A 123 14.70 4.38 -30.37
N LYS A 124 14.54 5.63 -30.83
CA LYS A 124 15.10 6.10 -32.10
C LYS A 124 16.62 6.09 -32.07
N GLU A 125 17.24 6.57 -31.00
CA GLU A 125 18.70 6.55 -30.81
C GLU A 125 19.24 5.11 -30.76
N ILE A 126 18.56 4.18 -30.08
CA ILE A 126 18.90 2.75 -30.06
C ILE A 126 18.80 2.15 -31.46
N GLN A 127 17.76 2.50 -32.21
CA GLN A 127 17.57 2.00 -33.57
C GLN A 127 18.63 2.56 -34.53
N GLU A 128 18.98 3.83 -34.41
CA GLU A 128 20.09 4.44 -35.16
C GLU A 128 21.43 3.78 -34.79
N ILE A 129 21.68 3.47 -33.50
CA ILE A 129 22.88 2.71 -33.08
C ILE A 129 22.88 1.31 -33.70
N LYS A 130 21.75 0.61 -33.70
CA LYS A 130 21.62 -0.72 -34.33
C LYS A 130 21.86 -0.65 -35.84
N GLU A 131 21.27 0.32 -36.53
CA GLU A 131 21.45 0.52 -37.97
C GLU A 131 22.91 0.86 -38.31
N VAL A 132 23.57 1.73 -37.52
CA VAL A 132 25.00 2.02 -37.65
C VAL A 132 25.84 0.77 -37.39
N PHE A 133 25.47 -0.05 -36.41
CA PHE A 133 26.17 -1.30 -36.09
C PHE A 133 25.99 -2.36 -37.18
N GLU A 134 24.81 -2.45 -37.80
CA GLU A 134 24.53 -3.35 -38.92
C GLU A 134 25.21 -2.89 -40.22
N GLN A 135 25.20 -1.59 -40.51
CA GLN A 135 25.85 -1.01 -41.70
C GLN A 135 27.38 -1.04 -41.60
N ASN A 136 27.92 -0.92 -40.39
CA ASN A 136 29.36 -1.02 -40.12
C ASN A 136 29.77 -2.39 -39.61
N LYS A 137 28.97 -3.45 -39.83
CA LYS A 137 29.42 -4.83 -39.58
C LYS A 137 30.70 -5.04 -40.37
N PRO A 138 31.87 -5.11 -39.72
CA PRO A 138 33.07 -5.51 -40.42
C PRO A 138 32.85 -6.95 -40.81
N TYR A 139 33.21 -7.30 -42.04
CA TYR A 139 33.35 -8.69 -42.45
C TYR A 139 34.14 -9.42 -41.36
N TYR A 140 33.46 -10.31 -40.63
CA TYR A 140 34.03 -11.20 -39.63
C TYR A 140 34.74 -10.47 -38.45
N ILE A 141 33.98 -9.80 -37.58
CA ILE A 141 34.39 -9.76 -36.16
C ILE A 141 33.95 -11.11 -35.57
N GLU A 142 34.91 -12.00 -35.32
CA GLU A 142 34.75 -13.01 -34.26
C GLU A 142 34.21 -12.26 -33.05
N GLU A 143 32.97 -12.52 -32.59
CA GLU A 143 32.51 -12.00 -31.31
C GLU A 143 33.60 -12.32 -30.29
N VAL A 144 34.38 -11.31 -29.94
CA VAL A 144 35.33 -11.40 -28.85
C VAL A 144 34.43 -11.50 -27.63
N ASP A 145 34.15 -12.74 -27.25
CA ASP A 145 33.44 -13.15 -26.06
C ASP A 145 33.95 -12.27 -24.92
N CYS A 146 33.21 -11.20 -24.61
CA CYS A 146 33.66 -10.18 -23.66
C CYS A 146 33.89 -10.81 -22.28
N TRP A 147 33.25 -11.96 -22.02
CA TRP A 147 33.54 -12.81 -20.89
C TRP A 147 34.95 -13.37 -20.91
N ARG A 148 35.43 -13.92 -22.03
CA ARG A 148 36.82 -14.41 -22.17
C ARG A 148 37.86 -13.30 -22.00
N SER A 149 37.50 -12.05 -22.26
CA SER A 149 38.39 -10.90 -22.02
C SER A 149 38.56 -10.57 -20.52
N VAL A 150 37.61 -11.00 -19.67
CA VAL A 150 37.60 -10.71 -18.22
C VAL A 150 37.89 -11.96 -17.38
N PHE A 151 37.40 -13.12 -17.81
CA PHE A 151 37.53 -14.42 -17.17
C PHE A 151 38.05 -15.43 -18.20
N ASN A 152 39.37 -15.45 -18.38
CA ASN A 152 40.07 -16.43 -19.18
C ASN A 152 40.52 -17.59 -18.29
N THR A 153 40.03 -18.80 -18.56
CA THR A 153 40.50 -20.02 -17.91
C THR A 153 41.13 -20.93 -18.97
N GLU A 154 42.41 -21.19 -18.80
CA GLU A 154 43.19 -22.16 -19.57
C GLU A 154 43.50 -23.37 -18.71
N TYR A 155 43.91 -24.47 -19.33
CA TYR A 155 44.28 -25.69 -18.62
C TYR A 155 45.70 -26.11 -19.00
N ASP A 156 46.55 -26.31 -18.00
CA ASP A 156 47.85 -26.99 -18.19
C ASP A 156 47.77 -28.44 -17.69
N LYS A 157 48.90 -29.15 -17.67
CA LYS A 157 48.96 -30.51 -17.14
C LYS A 157 48.65 -30.61 -15.64
N ASN A 158 48.91 -29.55 -14.87
CA ASN A 158 48.85 -29.53 -13.41
C ASN A 158 47.55 -28.98 -12.82
N GLY A 159 46.83 -28.10 -13.53
CA GLY A 159 45.68 -27.38 -12.98
C GLY A 159 45.10 -26.35 -13.96
N PRO A 160 44.14 -25.52 -13.50
CA PRO A 160 43.68 -24.37 -14.26
C PRO A 160 44.65 -23.19 -14.13
N ILE A 161 44.76 -22.43 -15.22
CA ILE A 161 45.43 -21.12 -15.29
C ILE A 161 44.32 -20.07 -15.45
N ILE A 162 44.14 -19.23 -14.42
CA ILE A 162 43.02 -18.29 -14.34
C ILE A 162 43.57 -16.88 -14.54
N ASN A 163 43.20 -16.22 -15.63
CA ASN A 163 43.72 -14.92 -16.05
C ASN A 163 45.26 -14.85 -16.00
N GLY A 164 45.91 -15.90 -16.53
CA GLY A 164 47.37 -16.03 -16.54
C GLY A 164 47.99 -16.52 -15.22
N ILE A 165 47.20 -16.74 -14.16
CA ILE A 165 47.69 -17.23 -12.87
C ILE A 165 47.55 -18.74 -12.80
N ASN A 166 48.68 -19.45 -12.76
CA ASN A 166 48.71 -20.87 -12.47
C ASN A 166 48.60 -21.10 -10.95
N VAL A 167 47.40 -21.45 -10.49
CA VAL A 167 47.11 -21.58 -9.05
C VAL A 167 47.94 -22.70 -8.42
N ILE A 168 48.07 -23.85 -9.09
CA ILE A 168 48.82 -25.00 -8.56
C ILE A 168 50.31 -24.70 -8.46
N GLU A 169 50.89 -24.06 -9.47
CA GLU A 169 52.28 -23.63 -9.41
C GLU A 169 52.51 -22.55 -8.33
N SER A 170 51.52 -21.68 -8.10
CA SER A 170 51.56 -20.70 -7.01
C SER A 170 51.56 -21.37 -5.63
N PHE A 171 50.78 -22.45 -5.44
CA PHE A 171 50.86 -23.29 -4.23
C PHE A 171 52.22 -23.95 -4.05
N ARG A 172 52.81 -24.51 -5.11
CA ARG A 172 54.17 -25.10 -5.06
C ARG A 172 55.23 -24.08 -4.65
N LYS A 173 55.15 -22.87 -5.19
CA LYS A 173 56.06 -21.76 -4.90
C LYS A 173 55.74 -21.01 -3.61
N LYS A 174 54.63 -21.32 -2.93
CA LYS A 174 54.09 -20.59 -1.78
C LYS A 174 53.87 -19.09 -2.08
N ASP A 175 53.50 -18.78 -3.32
CA ASP A 175 53.19 -17.43 -3.76
C ASP A 175 51.75 -17.07 -3.33
N ASN A 176 51.61 -16.69 -2.06
CA ASN A 176 50.33 -16.35 -1.48
C ASN A 176 49.64 -15.17 -2.20
N LYS A 177 50.37 -14.27 -2.86
CA LYS A 177 49.76 -13.17 -3.60
C LYS A 177 48.97 -13.72 -4.79
N ASN A 178 49.62 -14.55 -5.61
CA ASN A 178 48.98 -15.14 -6.78
C ASN A 178 47.86 -16.14 -6.41
N ILE A 179 48.01 -16.89 -5.32
CA ILE A 179 46.91 -17.74 -4.81
C ILE A 179 45.67 -16.90 -4.50
N LYS A 180 45.82 -15.81 -3.73
CA LYS A 180 44.72 -14.92 -3.36
C LYS A 180 44.06 -14.29 -4.59
N ILE A 181 44.85 -13.82 -5.55
CA ILE A 181 44.31 -13.21 -6.77
C ILE A 181 43.56 -14.26 -7.61
N GLY A 182 44.10 -15.48 -7.76
CA GLY A 182 43.43 -16.57 -8.47
C GLY A 182 42.05 -16.90 -7.89
N PHE A 183 41.96 -17.08 -6.57
CA PHE A 183 40.67 -17.33 -5.91
C PHE A 183 39.72 -16.11 -5.93
N SER A 184 40.27 -14.90 -6.00
CA SER A 184 39.46 -13.69 -6.21
C SER A 184 38.76 -13.73 -7.57
N TYR A 185 39.47 -14.13 -8.63
CA TYR A 185 38.86 -14.29 -9.96
C TYR A 185 37.79 -15.39 -9.98
N ILE A 186 38.04 -16.53 -9.33
CA ILE A 186 37.04 -17.60 -9.21
C ILE A 186 35.75 -17.08 -8.56
N LEU A 187 35.86 -16.41 -7.40
CA LEU A 187 34.68 -15.88 -6.69
C LEU A 187 33.98 -14.78 -7.49
N LEU A 188 34.73 -13.94 -8.20
CA LEU A 188 34.14 -12.91 -9.07
C LEU A 188 33.36 -13.52 -10.23
N GLU A 189 33.88 -14.58 -10.85
CA GLU A 189 33.20 -15.28 -11.93
C GLU A 189 31.91 -15.93 -11.43
N ILE A 190 31.99 -16.64 -10.29
CA ILE A 190 30.81 -17.24 -9.63
C ILE A 190 29.77 -16.18 -9.30
N ASN A 191 30.15 -15.04 -8.71
CA ASN A 191 29.22 -13.97 -8.38
C ASN A 191 28.52 -13.41 -9.63
N LYS A 192 29.26 -13.20 -10.71
CA LYS A 192 28.67 -12.70 -11.97
C LYS A 192 27.72 -13.71 -12.60
N ILE A 193 28.06 -15.00 -12.59
CA ILE A 193 27.17 -16.05 -13.06
C ILE A 193 25.91 -16.12 -12.19
N ALA A 194 26.04 -16.02 -10.86
CA ALA A 194 24.90 -16.00 -9.95
C ALA A 194 23.93 -14.85 -10.26
N GLU A 195 24.45 -13.65 -10.51
CA GLU A 195 23.66 -12.50 -10.97
C GLU A 195 22.94 -12.78 -12.30
N MET A 196 23.62 -13.40 -13.26
CA MET A 196 23.05 -13.73 -14.58
C MET A 196 21.90 -14.72 -14.49
N ILE A 197 22.10 -15.83 -13.77
CA ILE A 197 21.09 -16.89 -13.64
C ILE A 197 19.99 -16.56 -12.60
N GLY A 198 19.99 -15.34 -12.06
CA GLY A 198 19.02 -14.92 -11.02
C GLY A 198 19.11 -15.73 -9.72
N TYR A 199 20.28 -16.31 -9.41
CA TYR A 199 20.44 -17.14 -8.23
C TYR A 199 20.67 -16.27 -6.97
N HIS A 200 19.79 -16.43 -5.98
CA HIS A 200 19.90 -15.79 -4.68
C HIS A 200 20.03 -16.85 -3.58
N SER A 201 21.21 -16.95 -2.97
CA SER A 201 21.42 -17.89 -1.88
C SER A 201 20.98 -17.31 -0.54
N ASN A 202 20.21 -18.11 0.21
CA ASN A 202 19.89 -17.81 1.60
C ASN A 202 21.05 -18.17 2.56
N GLN A 203 22.13 -18.76 2.07
CA GLN A 203 23.26 -19.24 2.86
C GLN A 203 24.57 -18.52 2.53
N PHE A 204 24.72 -18.06 1.29
CA PHE A 204 25.96 -17.45 0.79
C PHE A 204 25.70 -16.06 0.20
N ALA A 205 26.62 -15.13 0.43
CA ALA A 205 26.71 -13.86 -0.27
C ALA A 205 28.17 -13.63 -0.70
N ILE A 206 28.37 -13.13 -1.92
CA ILE A 206 29.70 -12.70 -2.36
C ILE A 206 29.69 -11.18 -2.38
N GLU A 207 30.51 -10.57 -1.53
CA GLU A 207 30.61 -9.12 -1.42
C GLU A 207 31.98 -8.61 -1.86
N ARG A 208 31.97 -7.48 -2.58
CA ARG A 208 33.18 -6.69 -2.82
C ARG A 208 33.38 -5.75 -1.63
N THR A 209 34.35 -6.06 -0.77
CA THR A 209 34.82 -5.12 0.26
C THR A 209 36.00 -4.31 -0.26
N ALA A 210 36.44 -3.29 0.48
CA ALA A 210 37.45 -2.33 0.02
C ALA A 210 38.80 -2.95 -0.40
N GLU A 211 39.17 -4.16 0.07
CA GLU A 211 40.49 -4.73 -0.25
C GLU A 211 40.52 -6.25 -0.55
N PRO A 212 39.51 -7.08 -0.17
CA PRO A 212 39.27 -8.33 -0.93
C PRO A 212 37.80 -8.68 -1.25
N VAL A 213 37.61 -9.53 -2.27
CA VAL A 213 36.35 -10.26 -2.50
C VAL A 213 36.14 -11.21 -1.33
N THR A 214 34.92 -11.23 -0.79
CA THR A 214 34.61 -11.96 0.44
C THR A 214 33.41 -12.87 0.20
N LEU A 215 33.56 -14.15 0.54
CA LEU A 215 32.47 -15.12 0.59
C LEU A 215 31.92 -15.16 2.01
N ILE A 216 30.71 -14.67 2.19
CA ILE A 216 30.00 -14.63 3.46
C ILE A 216 29.04 -15.83 3.49
N ASN A 217 29.18 -16.69 4.48
CA ASN A 217 28.19 -17.66 4.87
C ASN A 217 27.47 -17.13 6.13
N LYS A 218 26.21 -17.50 6.36
CA LYS A 218 25.41 -17.17 7.57
C LYS A 218 26.16 -17.23 8.91
N HIS A 219 27.20 -18.05 9.01
CA HIS A 219 27.96 -18.26 10.23
C HIS A 219 29.41 -17.75 10.16
N GLU A 220 29.95 -17.44 8.98
CA GLU A 220 31.39 -17.19 8.79
C GLU A 220 31.68 -16.27 7.60
N ILE A 221 32.75 -15.47 7.71
CA ILE A 221 33.26 -14.61 6.64
C ILE A 221 34.59 -15.21 6.15
N ILE A 222 34.65 -15.62 4.89
CA ILE A 222 35.88 -16.12 4.25
C ILE A 222 36.35 -15.09 3.24
N ARG A 223 37.48 -14.46 3.53
CA ARG A 223 38.07 -13.45 2.65
C ARG A 223 39.02 -14.13 1.66
N CYS A 224 39.17 -13.59 0.45
CA CYS A 224 40.23 -14.04 -0.45
C CYS A 224 41.62 -13.98 0.20
N SER A 225 41.83 -13.07 1.16
CA SER A 225 43.07 -12.98 1.93
C SER A 225 43.42 -14.23 2.74
N ASP A 226 42.45 -15.09 3.02
CA ASP A 226 42.58 -16.28 3.86
C ASP A 226 43.07 -17.51 3.04
N PHE A 227 43.05 -17.41 1.70
CA PHE A 227 43.60 -18.45 0.82
C PHE A 227 45.13 -18.34 0.79
N THR A 228 45.80 -19.07 1.67
CA THR A 228 47.27 -19.09 1.78
C THR A 228 47.81 -20.50 2.02
N THR A 229 49.11 -20.69 1.78
CA THR A 229 49.82 -21.93 2.11
C THR A 229 50.28 -21.99 3.57
N GLN A 230 49.92 -21.00 4.41
CA GLN A 230 50.35 -20.96 5.80
C GLN A 230 49.61 -22.01 6.63
N LYS A 231 50.33 -22.77 7.46
CA LYS A 231 49.75 -23.89 8.22
C LYS A 231 48.60 -23.45 9.14
N GLU A 232 48.71 -22.28 9.75
CA GLU A 232 47.70 -21.71 10.67
C GLU A 232 46.38 -21.38 9.95
N GLU A 233 46.45 -21.07 8.65
CA GLU A 233 45.31 -20.69 7.82
C GLU A 233 44.74 -21.87 7.01
N LYS A 234 45.33 -23.08 7.11
CA LYS A 234 44.91 -24.27 6.37
C LYS A 234 43.42 -24.59 6.54
N ARG A 235 42.91 -24.50 7.77
CA ARG A 235 41.49 -24.75 8.07
C ARG A 235 40.55 -23.76 7.38
N LYS A 236 40.96 -22.50 7.22
CA LYS A 236 40.17 -21.47 6.52
C LYS A 236 40.20 -21.68 5.02
N LEU A 237 41.35 -22.07 4.46
CA LEU A 237 41.47 -22.48 3.06
C LEU A 237 40.53 -23.66 2.74
N GLU A 238 40.59 -24.74 3.51
CA GLU A 238 39.73 -25.93 3.32
C GLU A 238 38.24 -25.56 3.39
N LYS A 239 37.84 -24.80 4.41
CA LYS A 239 36.47 -24.27 4.50
C LYS A 239 36.07 -23.42 3.30
N GLY A 240 36.96 -22.54 2.83
CA GLY A 240 36.73 -21.70 1.65
C GLY A 240 36.47 -22.52 0.41
N LEU A 241 37.29 -23.54 0.18
CA LEU A 241 37.15 -24.48 -0.93
C LEU A 241 35.84 -25.26 -0.86
N LYS A 242 35.47 -25.77 0.32
CA LYS A 242 34.20 -26.45 0.55
C LYS A 242 32.99 -25.55 0.28
N ASN A 243 33.04 -24.29 0.72
CA ASN A 243 31.96 -23.35 0.49
C ASN A 243 31.83 -22.96 -0.99
N ILE A 244 32.94 -22.78 -1.71
CA ILE A 244 32.94 -22.57 -3.16
C ILE A 244 32.28 -23.76 -3.87
N LEU A 245 32.68 -24.98 -3.50
CA LEU A 245 32.15 -26.21 -4.09
C LEU A 245 30.65 -26.37 -3.84
N THR A 246 30.20 -26.08 -2.61
CA THR A 246 28.78 -26.09 -2.23
C THR A 246 27.99 -25.06 -3.03
N LEU A 247 28.51 -23.84 -3.15
CA LEU A 247 27.86 -22.76 -3.89
C LEU A 247 27.67 -23.10 -5.37
N VAL A 248 28.71 -23.64 -6.03
CA VAL A 248 28.62 -24.06 -7.45
C VAL A 248 27.60 -25.18 -7.63
N ASN A 249 27.54 -26.15 -6.70
CA ASN A 249 26.54 -27.21 -6.72
C ASN A 249 25.11 -26.65 -6.59
N ASP A 250 24.90 -25.73 -5.66
CA ASP A 250 23.59 -25.10 -5.45
C ASP A 250 23.15 -24.27 -6.67
N MET A 251 24.07 -23.53 -7.30
CA MET A 251 23.80 -22.83 -8.56
C MET A 251 23.44 -23.81 -9.69
N GLY A 252 24.16 -24.94 -9.80
CA GLY A 252 23.85 -25.97 -10.78
C GLY A 252 22.47 -26.61 -10.56
N ARG A 253 22.08 -26.84 -9.30
CA ARG A 253 20.74 -27.34 -8.93
C ARG A 253 19.65 -26.33 -9.24
N HIS A 254 19.87 -25.05 -8.92
CA HIS A 254 18.97 -23.95 -9.27
C HIS A 254 18.68 -23.93 -10.78
N LEU A 255 19.74 -23.91 -11.60
CA LEU A 255 19.60 -23.92 -13.05
C LEU A 255 18.94 -25.22 -13.58
N SER A 256 19.22 -26.37 -12.96
CA SER A 256 18.52 -27.62 -13.26
C SER A 256 17.00 -27.50 -13.01
N ILE A 257 16.59 -26.89 -11.90
CA ILE A 257 15.17 -26.70 -11.56
C ILE A 257 14.51 -25.77 -12.58
N GLU A 258 15.10 -24.60 -12.84
CA GLU A 258 14.56 -23.62 -13.80
C GLU A 258 14.41 -24.21 -15.21
N THR A 259 15.34 -25.07 -15.59
CA THR A 259 15.38 -25.67 -16.93
C THR A 259 14.64 -27.01 -17.02
N LYS A 260 13.83 -27.36 -16.01
CA LYS A 260 13.07 -28.63 -15.93
C LYS A 260 13.96 -29.87 -16.12
N ASN A 261 15.12 -29.86 -15.47
CA ASN A 261 16.15 -30.89 -15.46
C ASN A 261 16.85 -31.14 -16.81
N LYS A 262 16.84 -30.14 -17.71
CA LYS A 262 17.62 -30.19 -18.96
C LYS A 262 19.09 -29.87 -18.72
N PHE A 263 19.39 -28.97 -17.79
CA PHE A 263 20.75 -28.72 -17.35
C PHE A 263 21.19 -29.70 -16.26
N LYS A 264 22.43 -30.18 -16.34
CA LYS A 264 23.13 -30.88 -15.27
C LYS A 264 24.59 -30.45 -15.27
N LEU A 265 25.18 -30.34 -14.09
CA LEU A 265 26.63 -30.16 -13.98
C LEU A 265 27.35 -31.36 -14.61
N PRO A 266 28.41 -31.10 -15.41
CA PRO A 266 29.25 -32.16 -15.98
C PRO A 266 29.85 -33.10 -14.92
N PHE A 267 30.23 -32.58 -13.76
CA PHE A 267 30.85 -33.35 -12.70
C PHE A 267 29.97 -33.42 -11.44
N SER A 268 29.98 -34.60 -10.79
CA SER A 268 29.20 -34.81 -9.57
C SER A 268 29.91 -34.19 -8.37
N ILE A 269 29.19 -33.38 -7.59
CA ILE A 269 29.70 -32.74 -6.37
C ILE A 269 29.06 -33.40 -5.13
N GLU A 270 29.91 -33.94 -4.26
CA GLU A 270 29.52 -34.60 -3.00
C GLU A 270 30.42 -34.09 -1.87
N GLU A 271 29.82 -33.36 -0.92
CA GLU A 271 30.51 -32.77 0.25
C GLU A 271 31.78 -31.97 -0.09
N GLU A 272 32.95 -32.60 0.01
CA GLU A 272 34.29 -32.01 -0.13
C GLU A 272 35.02 -32.56 -1.36
N GLU A 273 34.28 -33.27 -2.23
CA GLU A 273 34.77 -33.92 -3.42
C GLU A 273 34.01 -33.49 -4.68
N ILE A 274 34.74 -33.41 -5.78
CA ILE A 274 34.20 -33.26 -7.13
C ILE A 274 34.71 -34.40 -8.00
N GLN A 275 33.77 -35.13 -8.62
CA GLN A 275 34.06 -36.36 -9.36
C GLN A 275 34.92 -37.36 -8.55
N LYS A 276 34.63 -37.52 -7.25
CA LYS A 276 35.39 -38.36 -6.30
C LYS A 276 36.86 -37.95 -6.10
N VAL A 277 37.18 -36.69 -6.37
CA VAL A 277 38.48 -36.09 -6.13
C VAL A 277 38.33 -34.98 -5.09
N SER A 278 39.09 -35.08 -4.00
CA SER A 278 39.07 -34.08 -2.93
C SER A 278 39.46 -32.71 -3.45
N ILE A 279 38.71 -31.68 -3.04
CA ILE A 279 39.01 -30.28 -3.35
C ILE A 279 40.14 -29.71 -2.50
N TYR A 280 40.74 -30.48 -1.57
CA TYR A 280 41.80 -29.97 -0.70
C TYR A 280 43.21 -30.17 -1.26
N PRO A 281 44.15 -29.26 -0.96
CA PRO A 281 45.55 -29.40 -1.36
C PRO A 281 46.20 -30.66 -0.75
N ASP A 282 46.59 -31.61 -1.61
CA ASP A 282 47.41 -32.76 -1.24
C ASP A 282 48.91 -32.43 -1.33
N GLU A 283 49.78 -33.27 -0.76
CA GLU A 283 51.24 -33.01 -0.72
C GLU A 283 51.86 -32.81 -2.10
N LYS A 284 51.33 -33.50 -3.13
CA LYS A 284 51.81 -33.40 -4.52
C LYS A 284 51.03 -32.38 -5.35
N LEU A 285 49.90 -31.90 -4.82
CA LEU A 285 48.93 -30.99 -5.47
C LEU A 285 48.32 -31.54 -6.77
N GLU A 286 48.51 -32.83 -7.06
CA GLU A 286 48.05 -33.45 -8.32
C GLU A 286 46.53 -33.64 -8.29
N ARG A 287 46.02 -34.19 -7.19
CA ARG A 287 44.57 -34.41 -7.02
C ARG A 287 43.85 -33.08 -6.88
N PHE A 288 44.44 -32.16 -6.11
CA PHE A 288 43.90 -30.81 -5.98
C PHE A 288 43.81 -30.07 -7.32
N GLY A 289 44.86 -30.18 -8.14
CA GLY A 289 44.88 -29.63 -9.50
C GLY A 289 43.78 -30.18 -10.39
N ILE A 290 43.53 -31.49 -10.33
CA ILE A 290 42.44 -32.15 -11.05
C ILE A 290 41.07 -31.66 -10.54
N ALA A 291 40.88 -31.59 -9.22
CA ALA A 291 39.63 -31.12 -8.63
C ALA A 291 39.30 -29.67 -9.04
N LEU A 292 40.31 -28.79 -9.06
CA LEU A 292 40.13 -27.42 -9.55
C LEU A 292 39.76 -27.36 -11.03
N LYS A 293 40.28 -28.26 -11.88
CA LYS A 293 39.86 -28.32 -13.29
C LYS A 293 38.39 -28.69 -13.43
N PHE A 294 37.92 -29.68 -12.68
CA PHE A 294 36.51 -30.06 -12.67
C PHE A 294 35.64 -28.90 -12.18
N LEU A 295 36.04 -28.23 -11.10
CA LEU A 295 35.32 -27.09 -10.56
C LEU A 295 35.19 -25.96 -11.59
N MET A 296 36.30 -25.58 -12.25
CA MET A 296 36.28 -24.54 -13.27
C MET A 296 35.44 -24.95 -14.49
N THR A 297 35.45 -26.23 -14.86
CA THR A 297 34.62 -26.73 -15.96
C THR A 297 33.13 -26.67 -15.62
N ASP A 298 32.75 -27.00 -14.39
CA ASP A 298 31.36 -26.87 -13.92
C ASP A 298 30.91 -25.40 -13.92
N ILE A 299 31.75 -24.47 -13.42
CA ILE A 299 31.50 -23.02 -13.47
C ILE A 299 31.30 -22.55 -14.93
N MET A 300 32.20 -22.94 -15.84
CA MET A 300 32.10 -22.63 -17.26
C MET A 300 30.84 -23.24 -17.90
N SER A 301 30.42 -24.43 -17.48
CA SER A 301 29.22 -25.10 -18.00
C SER A 301 27.95 -24.34 -17.65
N ILE A 302 27.81 -23.89 -16.39
CA ILE A 302 26.68 -23.05 -15.95
C ILE A 302 26.59 -21.80 -16.83
N ARG A 303 27.73 -21.11 -17.01
CA ARG A 303 27.84 -19.91 -17.85
C ARG A 303 27.43 -20.17 -19.29
N CYS A 304 28.06 -21.15 -19.95
CA CYS A 304 27.82 -21.45 -21.35
C CYS A 304 26.37 -21.86 -21.59
N TYR A 305 25.79 -22.63 -20.69
CA TYR A 305 24.41 -23.07 -20.83
C TYR A 305 23.41 -21.90 -20.74
N HIS A 306 23.62 -20.96 -19.82
CA HIS A 306 22.79 -19.74 -19.76
C HIS A 306 22.90 -18.92 -21.05
N MET A 307 24.12 -18.70 -21.56
CA MET A 307 24.35 -17.95 -22.81
C MET A 307 23.71 -18.60 -24.05
N LEU A 308 23.46 -19.91 -24.02
CA LEU A 308 22.82 -20.65 -25.11
C LEU A 308 21.29 -20.64 -25.05
N ILE A 309 20.68 -20.28 -23.92
CA ILE A 309 19.21 -20.22 -23.77
C ILE A 309 18.65 -18.85 -24.14
N ASP A 310 19.44 -17.78 -23.96
CA ASP A 310 19.03 -16.40 -24.27
C ASP A 310 19.22 -16.00 -25.75
N ASN A 311 19.75 -16.91 -26.59
CA ASN A 311 19.87 -16.78 -28.04
C ASN A 311 18.94 -17.76 -28.77
#